data_AF-A0A931CIX0-F1
#
_entry.id   AF-A0A931CIX0-F1
#
_cell.length_a   1.000
_cell.length_b   1.000
_cell.length_c   1.000
_cell.angle_alpha   90.00
_cell.angle_beta   90.00
_cell.angle_gamma   90.00
#
_symmetry.space_group_name_H-M   'P 1'
#
loop_
_entity.id
_entity.type
_entity.pdbx_description
1 polymer ?
#
loop_
_entity_poly.entity_id
_entity_poly.type
_entity_poly.pdbx_seq_one_letter_code
_entity_poly.pdbx_strand_id
1 'polypeptide(L)'
;MLGGASAERLPVARDLVEAGVAPVLAISHTHSAGNVQADGVCEYPGVIPFTLVCFQPASLDTRGEAAAIGKLVSEKGWHSIIVVTSRYHASRAKALITQCTTADVQMVVSEPDLSPFGWLRRFVVESGGLIDANLRPECAAAD
;
A
#
# COMPACT_ATOMS: atom_id res chain seq x y z
N MET A 1 -2.21 2.04 -1.05
CA MET A 1 -0.94 2.78 -0.98
C MET A 1 -0.59 3.02 0.47
N LEU A 2 0.63 2.66 0.88
CA LEU A 2 1.15 2.95 2.22
C LEU A 2 1.57 4.42 2.36
N GLY A 3 1.44 4.95 3.57
CA GLY A 3 1.72 6.33 3.90
C GLY A 3 3.22 6.64 3.99
N GLY A 4 3.54 7.92 3.82
CA GLY A 4 4.92 8.40 3.70
C GLY A 4 5.44 8.32 2.26
N ALA A 5 6.37 9.20 1.90
CA ALA A 5 6.84 9.40 0.53
C ALA A 5 5.68 9.50 -0.49
N SER A 6 4.58 10.17 -0.16
CA SER A 6 3.37 10.19 -0.99
C SER A 6 3.60 10.85 -2.34
N ALA A 7 4.54 11.80 -2.45
CA ALA A 7 4.99 12.36 -3.73
C ALA A 7 5.47 11.30 -4.73
N GLU A 8 6.07 10.21 -4.25
CA GLU A 8 6.57 9.10 -5.09
C GLU A 8 5.52 8.01 -5.30
N ARG A 9 4.76 7.68 -4.25
CA ARG A 9 3.86 6.51 -4.25
C ARG A 9 2.50 6.80 -4.85
N LEU A 10 1.98 8.02 -4.69
CA LEU A 10 0.64 8.38 -5.13
C LEU A 10 0.49 8.34 -6.65
N PRO A 11 1.44 8.85 -7.47
CA PRO A 11 1.34 8.73 -8.93
C PRO A 11 1.24 7.26 -9.37
N VAL A 12 2.07 6.38 -8.83
CA VAL A 12 2.05 4.94 -9.15
C VAL A 12 0.71 4.30 -8.76
N ALA A 13 0.18 4.64 -7.59
CA ALA A 13 -1.11 4.12 -7.15
C ALA A 13 -2.28 4.61 -8.00
N ARG A 14 -2.22 5.85 -8.49
CA ARG A 14 -3.19 6.44 -9.41
C ARG A 14 -3.13 5.78 -10.79
N ASP A 15 -1.94 5.59 -11.34
CA ASP A 15 -1.76 4.95 -12.65
C ASP A 15 -2.42 3.56 -12.68
N LEU A 16 -2.35 2.79 -11.59
CA LEU A 16 -2.99 1.47 -11.49
C LEU A 16 -4.51 1.55 -11.60
N VAL A 17 -5.16 2.48 -10.88
CA VAL A 17 -6.63 2.59 -10.91
C VAL A 17 -7.12 3.29 -12.19
N GLU A 18 -6.36 4.24 -12.73
CA GLU A 18 -6.66 4.90 -14.02
C GLU A 18 -6.49 3.93 -15.20
N ALA A 19 -5.55 2.98 -15.12
CA ALA A 19 -5.39 1.89 -16.09
C ALA A 19 -6.40 0.74 -15.89
N GLY A 20 -7.28 0.81 -14.90
CA GLY A 20 -8.29 -0.21 -14.62
C GLY A 20 -7.75 -1.51 -13.99
N VAL A 21 -6.51 -1.49 -13.47
CA VAL A 21 -5.88 -2.65 -12.80
C VAL A 21 -6.57 -2.95 -11.46
N ALA A 22 -7.04 -1.92 -10.77
CA ALA A 22 -7.84 -2.06 -9.56
C ALA A 22 -9.00 -1.04 -9.57
N PRO A 23 -10.20 -1.40 -9.11
CA PRO A 23 -11.34 -0.48 -9.07
C PRO A 23 -11.34 0.45 -7.84
N VAL A 24 -10.50 0.16 -6.84
CA VAL A 24 -10.43 0.89 -5.57
C VAL A 24 -8.99 1.35 -5.31
N LEU A 25 -8.83 2.63 -4.99
CA LEU A 25 -7.61 3.19 -4.43
C LEU A 25 -7.79 3.35 -2.92
N ALA A 26 -7.10 2.53 -2.13
CA ALA A 26 -7.02 2.69 -0.68
C ALA A 26 -5.75 3.47 -0.29
N ILE A 27 -5.86 4.52 0.51
CA ILE A 27 -4.76 5.42 0.92
C ILE A 27 -4.64 5.44 2.45
N SER A 28 -3.43 5.11 2.94
CA SER A 28 -3.02 5.38 4.33
C SER A 28 -2.61 6.84 4.46
N HIS A 29 -3.43 7.65 5.13
CA HIS A 29 -3.16 9.07 5.41
C HIS A 29 -2.65 9.24 6.85
N THR A 30 -1.79 10.24 7.09
CA THR A 30 -1.08 10.36 8.38
C THR A 30 -0.85 11.80 8.85
N HIS A 31 -1.15 12.82 8.03
CA HIS A 31 -0.82 14.22 8.30
C HIS A 31 0.66 14.48 8.61
N SER A 32 1.55 13.66 8.03
CA SER A 32 3.00 13.80 8.22
C SER A 32 3.62 14.55 7.05
N ALA A 33 4.78 15.16 7.26
CA ALA A 33 5.47 15.92 6.19
C ALA A 33 5.73 15.08 4.93
N GLY A 34 5.99 13.77 5.09
CA GLY A 34 6.18 12.85 3.98
C GLY A 34 4.89 12.36 3.31
N ASN A 35 3.71 12.71 3.84
CA ASN A 35 2.43 12.19 3.36
C ASN A 35 1.48 13.26 2.80
N VAL A 36 1.91 14.52 2.75
CA VAL A 36 1.09 15.69 2.36
C VAL A 36 0.23 15.47 1.10
N GLN A 37 0.76 14.86 0.04
CA GLN A 37 -0.01 14.63 -1.19
C GLN A 37 -1.16 13.62 -0.99
N ALA A 38 -0.93 12.58 -0.19
CA ALA A 38 -1.95 11.60 0.18
C ALA A 38 -3.02 12.24 1.06
N ASP A 39 -2.60 13.03 2.04
CA ASP A 39 -3.51 13.76 2.93
C ASP A 39 -4.39 14.71 2.11
N GLY A 40 -3.83 15.43 1.14
CA GLY A 40 -4.57 16.31 0.25
C GLY A 40 -5.61 15.59 -0.63
N VAL A 41 -5.30 14.40 -1.16
CA VAL A 41 -6.29 13.58 -1.89
C VAL A 41 -7.42 13.12 -0.96
N CYS A 42 -7.09 12.77 0.28
CA CYS A 42 -8.10 12.33 1.24
C CYS A 42 -9.01 13.46 1.74
N GLU A 43 -8.48 14.68 1.88
CA GLU A 43 -9.24 15.84 2.34
C GLU A 43 -10.05 16.50 1.20
N TYR A 44 -9.48 16.53 -0.01
CA TYR A 44 -10.08 17.17 -1.19
C TYR A 44 -10.00 16.26 -2.42
N PRO A 45 -10.78 15.16 -2.46
CA PRO A 45 -10.66 14.14 -3.52
C PRO A 45 -11.04 14.61 -4.92
N GLY A 46 -11.76 15.73 -5.06
CA GLY A 46 -12.27 16.19 -6.35
C GLY A 46 -13.21 15.16 -7.00
N VAL A 47 -13.27 15.18 -8.34
CA VAL A 47 -14.00 14.17 -9.12
C VAL A 47 -13.00 13.11 -9.57
N ILE A 48 -13.19 11.87 -9.12
CA ILE A 48 -12.33 10.71 -9.43
C ILE A 48 -13.16 9.59 -10.08
N PRO A 49 -12.65 8.92 -11.12
CA PRO A 49 -13.38 7.87 -11.84
C PRO A 49 -13.31 6.48 -11.17
N PHE A 50 -12.74 6.39 -9.97
CA PHE A 50 -12.56 5.16 -9.20
C PHE A 50 -13.02 5.36 -7.75
N THR A 51 -13.21 4.25 -7.02
CA THR A 51 -13.55 4.36 -5.59
C THR A 51 -12.30 4.72 -4.79
N LEU A 52 -12.36 5.78 -3.99
CA LEU A 52 -11.32 6.15 -3.04
C LEU A 52 -11.72 5.73 -1.63
N VAL A 53 -10.80 5.06 -0.92
CA VAL A 53 -10.91 4.75 0.50
C VAL A 53 -9.71 5.34 1.21
N CYS A 54 -9.94 6.31 2.09
CA CYS A 54 -8.90 6.83 2.97
C CYS A 54 -9.04 6.19 4.35
N PHE A 55 -7.93 5.72 4.90
CA PHE A 55 -7.88 5.18 6.25
C PHE A 55 -6.63 5.70 6.97
N GLN A 56 -6.73 5.79 8.28
CA GLN A 56 -5.61 6.13 9.14
C GLN A 56 -5.29 4.93 10.05
N PRO A 57 -4.05 4.44 10.06
CA PRO A 57 -3.67 3.36 10.96
C PRO A 57 -3.63 3.84 12.42
N ALA A 58 -3.87 2.93 13.37
CA ALA A 58 -3.82 3.24 14.80
C ALA A 58 -2.41 3.67 15.26
N SER A 59 -1.38 3.08 14.67
CA SER A 59 0.02 3.51 14.78
C SER A 59 0.54 3.96 13.42
N LEU A 60 1.30 5.06 13.39
CA LEU A 60 1.85 5.63 12.15
C LEU A 60 3.14 4.90 11.71
N ASP A 61 3.08 3.57 11.69
CA ASP A 61 4.14 2.68 11.24
C ASP A 61 3.58 1.54 10.39
N THR A 62 4.47 0.79 9.73
CA THR A 62 4.05 -0.28 8.80
C THR A 62 3.25 -1.40 9.50
N ARG A 63 3.39 -1.56 10.82
CA ARG A 63 2.62 -2.56 11.59
C ARG A 63 1.17 -2.11 11.73
N GLY A 64 0.94 -0.85 12.10
CA GLY A 64 -0.39 -0.24 12.14
C GLY A 64 -1.08 -0.26 10.78
N GLU A 65 -0.33 0.01 9.71
CA GLU A 65 -0.84 -0.10 8.34
C GLU A 65 -1.25 -1.52 7.97
N ALA A 66 -0.44 -2.52 8.32
CA ALA A 66 -0.76 -3.93 8.08
C ALA A 66 -2.06 -4.35 8.78
N ALA A 67 -2.23 -3.99 10.05
CA ALA A 67 -3.45 -4.28 10.80
C ALA A 67 -4.68 -3.57 10.21
N ALA A 68 -4.56 -2.30 9.82
CA ALA A 68 -5.64 -1.55 9.19
C ALA A 68 -6.04 -2.14 7.82
N ILE A 69 -5.05 -2.57 7.02
CA ILE A 69 -5.29 -3.25 5.75
C ILE A 69 -6.00 -4.58 5.97
N GLY A 70 -5.57 -5.37 6.95
CA GLY A 70 -6.22 -6.64 7.30
C GLY A 70 -7.70 -6.47 7.62
N LYS A 71 -8.02 -5.48 8.47
CA LYS A 71 -9.40 -5.11 8.80
C LYS A 71 -10.18 -4.67 7.55
N LEU A 72 -9.60 -3.80 6.73
CA LEU A 72 -10.26 -3.30 5.52
C LEU A 72 -10.55 -4.42 4.52
N VAL A 73 -9.60 -5.35 4.33
CA VAL A 73 -9.79 -6.52 3.48
C VAL A 73 -10.96 -7.38 3.96
N SER A 74 -11.00 -7.68 5.26
CA SER A 74 -12.09 -8.46 5.86
C SER A 74 -13.45 -7.77 5.73
N GLU A 75 -13.52 -6.47 6.05
CA GLU A 75 -14.76 -5.68 5.98
C GLU A 75 -15.29 -5.52 4.55
N LYS A 76 -14.40 -5.46 3.55
CA LYS A 76 -14.76 -5.27 2.14
C LYS A 76 -14.83 -6.58 1.35
N GLY A 77 -14.45 -7.71 1.94
CA GLY A 77 -14.40 -9.00 1.26
C GLY A 77 -13.42 -9.02 0.08
N TRP A 78 -12.29 -8.31 0.19
CA TRP A 78 -11.29 -8.29 -0.88
C TRP A 78 -10.48 -9.59 -0.87
N HIS A 79 -10.28 -10.18 -2.06
CA HIS A 79 -9.54 -11.44 -2.20
C HIS A 79 -8.13 -11.23 -2.76
N SER A 80 -7.86 -10.05 -3.33
CA SER A 80 -6.55 -9.63 -3.82
C SER A 80 -6.36 -8.15 -3.56
N ILE A 81 -5.13 -7.76 -3.25
CA ILE A 81 -4.74 -6.38 -3.03
C ILE A 81 -3.40 -6.08 -3.69
N ILE A 82 -3.25 -4.82 -4.11
CA ILE A 82 -1.99 -4.28 -4.60
C ILE A 82 -1.48 -3.25 -3.60
N VAL A 83 -0.32 -3.55 -3.00
CA VAL A 83 0.32 -2.68 -2.02
C VAL A 83 1.38 -1.85 -2.71
N VAL A 84 1.11 -0.55 -2.84
CA VAL A 84 2.08 0.44 -3.33
C VAL A 84 2.90 0.99 -2.17
N THR A 85 4.23 0.86 -2.23
CA THR A 85 5.20 1.38 -1.24
C THR A 85 6.54 1.71 -1.90
N SER A 86 7.52 2.27 -1.18
CA SER A 86 8.86 2.52 -1.75
C SER A 86 9.68 1.23 -1.83
N ARG A 87 10.58 1.11 -2.82
CA ARG A 87 11.41 -0.09 -3.04
C ARG A 87 12.11 -0.60 -1.77
N TYR A 88 12.72 0.30 -1.00
CA TYR A 88 13.45 -0.03 0.23
C TYR A 88 12.55 -0.49 1.40
N HIS A 89 11.22 -0.37 1.28
CA HIS A 89 10.25 -0.87 2.27
C HIS A 89 9.48 -2.10 1.82
N ALA A 90 9.64 -2.54 0.57
CA ALA A 90 8.80 -3.57 -0.04
C ALA A 90 8.84 -4.91 0.71
N SER A 91 10.03 -5.38 1.09
CA SER A 91 10.21 -6.66 1.78
C SER A 91 9.53 -6.66 3.16
N ARG A 92 9.83 -5.66 3.98
CA ARG A 92 9.22 -5.49 5.31
C ARG A 92 7.71 -5.33 5.23
N ALA A 93 7.22 -4.48 4.33
CA ALA A 93 5.79 -4.26 4.14
C ALA A 93 5.07 -5.55 3.74
N LYS A 94 5.59 -6.29 2.76
CA LYS A 94 5.01 -7.57 2.33
C LYS A 94 4.91 -8.55 3.49
N ALA A 95 6.00 -8.72 4.24
CA ALA A 95 6.06 -9.66 5.35
C ALA A 95 5.01 -9.34 6.43
N LEU A 96 4.82 -8.06 6.78
CA LEU A 96 3.84 -7.65 7.80
C LEU A 96 2.40 -7.73 7.29
N ILE A 97 2.13 -7.25 6.08
CA ILE A 97 0.77 -7.23 5.52
C ILE A 97 0.24 -8.64 5.31
N THR A 98 1.09 -9.56 4.83
CA THR A 98 0.70 -10.98 4.61
C THR A 98 0.35 -11.69 5.93
N GLN A 99 0.82 -11.22 7.09
CA GLN A 99 0.41 -11.78 8.38
C GLN A 99 -1.01 -11.34 8.79
N CYS A 100 -1.49 -10.20 8.28
CA CYS A 100 -2.74 -9.58 8.71
C CYS A 100 -3.90 -9.81 7.74
N THR A 101 -3.69 -10.50 6.62
CA THR A 101 -4.73 -10.74 5.61
C THR A 101 -4.55 -12.08 4.92
N THR A 102 -5.67 -12.67 4.49
CA THR A 102 -5.72 -13.87 3.65
C THR A 102 -5.82 -13.55 2.15
N ALA A 103 -5.96 -12.27 1.78
CA ALA A 103 -5.96 -11.86 0.38
C ALA A 103 -4.60 -12.10 -0.29
N ASP A 104 -4.60 -12.33 -1.60
CA ASP A 104 -3.38 -12.35 -2.40
C ASP A 104 -2.74 -10.95 -2.40
N VAL A 105 -1.47 -10.86 -1.96
CA VAL A 105 -0.75 -9.60 -1.79
C VAL A 105 0.28 -9.42 -2.89
N GLN A 106 0.00 -8.49 -3.80
CA GLN A 106 0.94 -8.07 -4.84
C GLN A 106 1.63 -6.77 -4.42
N MET A 107 2.95 -6.71 -4.60
CA MET A 107 3.74 -5.54 -4.21
C MET A 107 4.08 -4.70 -5.43
N VAL A 108 3.90 -3.40 -5.27
CA VAL A 108 4.22 -2.39 -6.26
C VAL A 108 5.16 -1.37 -5.62
N VAL A 109 6.36 -1.22 -6.16
CA VAL A 109 7.36 -0.30 -5.64
C VAL A 109 7.39 1.02 -6.41
N SER A 110 7.47 2.14 -5.70
CA SER A 110 7.91 3.42 -6.27
C SER A 110 9.44 3.48 -6.27
N GLU A 111 10.01 4.04 -7.34
CA GLU A 111 11.44 4.36 -7.46
C GLU A 111 11.63 5.88 -7.49
N PRO A 112 12.73 6.40 -6.90
CA PRO A 112 13.03 7.83 -6.88
C PRO A 112 13.48 8.39 -8.23
N ASP A 113 13.78 7.56 -9.25
CA ASP A 113 14.18 8.01 -10.59
C ASP A 113 13.37 7.35 -11.73
N LEU A 114 12.63 8.21 -12.44
CA LEU A 114 12.27 8.19 -13.86
C LEU A 114 11.43 7.03 -14.49
N SER A 115 10.26 7.44 -15.00
CA SER A 115 9.33 6.80 -15.96
C SER A 115 8.36 5.72 -15.44
N PRO A 116 7.10 6.11 -15.12
CA PRO A 116 6.02 5.19 -14.72
C PRO A 116 5.61 4.18 -15.80
N PHE A 117 5.84 4.50 -17.07
CA PHE A 117 5.23 3.79 -18.20
C PHE A 117 5.96 2.47 -18.59
N GLY A 118 7.18 2.24 -18.09
CA GLY A 118 7.98 1.06 -18.41
C GLY A 118 7.76 -0.14 -17.48
N TRP A 119 7.30 0.09 -16.25
CA TRP A 119 7.30 -0.92 -15.20
C TRP A 119 5.94 -1.63 -15.00
N LEU A 120 4.83 -1.03 -15.49
CA LEU A 120 3.48 -1.65 -15.48
C LEU A 120 3.43 -3.03 -16.19
N ARG A 121 4.48 -3.38 -16.95
CA ARG A 121 4.56 -4.64 -17.70
C ARG A 121 5.28 -5.78 -16.97
N ARG A 122 5.85 -5.58 -15.78
CA ARG A 122 6.62 -6.61 -15.03
C ARG A 122 6.58 -6.36 -13.52
N PHE A 123 5.70 -7.07 -12.81
CA PHE A 123 5.61 -7.00 -11.35
C PHE A 123 6.05 -8.30 -10.68
N VAL A 124 7.36 -8.43 -10.46
CA VAL A 124 7.92 -9.31 -9.43
C VAL A 124 9.01 -8.51 -8.71
N VAL A 125 8.81 -8.23 -7.43
CA VAL A 125 9.93 -7.88 -6.55
C VAL A 125 10.59 -9.19 -6.15
N GLU A 126 11.79 -9.46 -6.68
CA GLU A 126 12.64 -10.55 -6.21
C GLU A 126 13.00 -10.32 -4.74
N SER A 127 12.74 -11.34 -3.93
CA SER A 127 12.97 -11.37 -2.49
C SER A 127 14.47 -11.38 -2.15
N GLY A 128 15.14 -10.23 -2.28
CA GLY A 128 16.56 -10.06 -1.95
C GLY A 128 16.80 -9.28 -0.67
N GLY A 129 16.92 -9.99 0.46
CA GLY A 129 17.55 -9.55 1.72
C GLY A 129 16.68 -8.69 2.66
N LEU A 130 16.63 -8.89 3.97
CA LEU A 130 17.42 -9.69 4.91
C LEU A 130 16.50 -10.15 6.05
N ILE A 131 16.92 -11.23 6.68
CA ILE A 131 16.34 -11.86 7.87
C ILE A 131 16.34 -10.83 9.02
N ASP A 132 15.18 -10.24 9.31
CA ASP A 132 14.75 -9.91 10.68
C ASP A 132 13.22 -9.74 10.76
N ALA A 133 12.48 -10.72 10.21
CA ALA A 133 11.01 -10.78 10.31
C ALA A 133 10.51 -11.86 11.28
N ASN A 134 11.41 -12.46 12.07
CA ASN A 134 11.06 -13.43 13.09
C ASN A 134 11.41 -12.84 14.45
N LEU A 135 10.38 -12.40 15.21
CA LEU A 135 10.31 -12.57 16.67
C LEU A 135 9.03 -11.96 17.29
N ARG A 136 8.21 -11.21 16.55
CA ARG A 136 6.87 -10.78 17.01
C ARG A 136 5.86 -10.80 15.86
N PRO A 137 4.98 -11.81 15.77
CA PRO A 137 3.84 -11.74 14.86
C PRO A 137 2.96 -10.56 15.28
N GLU A 138 2.59 -9.71 14.32
CA GLU A 138 1.72 -8.55 14.57
C GLU A 138 0.25 -8.92 14.53
N CYS A 139 -0.09 -9.82 13.61
CA CYS A 139 -1.40 -10.39 13.48
C CYS A 139 -1.23 -11.91 13.52
N ALA A 140 -2.09 -12.60 14.28
CA ALA A 140 -2.33 -14.01 14.00
C ALA A 140 -3.02 -14.08 12.63
N ALA A 141 -2.59 -15.00 11.77
CA ALA A 141 -3.34 -15.28 10.54
C ALA A 141 -4.81 -15.53 10.95
N ALA A 142 -5.73 -14.76 10.38
CA ALA A 142 -7.14 -14.95 10.68
C ALA A 142 -7.57 -16.33 10.18
N ASP A 143 -8.04 -17.18 11.11
CA ASP A 143 -8.62 -18.50 10.84
C ASP A 143 -9.93 -18.40 10.03
#